data_AF-A0A8B7IDZ4-F1
#
_entry.id   AF-A0A8B7IDZ4-F1
#
_cell.length_a   1.000
_cell.length_b   1.000
_cell.length_c   1.000
_cell.angle_alpha   90.00
_cell.angle_beta   90.00
_cell.angle_gamma   90.00
#
_symmetry.space_group_name_H-M   'P 1'
#
loop_
_entity.id
_entity.type
_entity.pdbx_description
1 polymer ?
#
loop_
_entity_poly.entity_id
_entity_poly.type
_entity_poly.pdbx_seq_one_letter_code
_entity_poly.pdbx_strand_id
1 'polypeptide(L)'
;MSLARALCLWLSCLLLGSSAPKPLGPSCPCPGYLQSDCDMQGFASGTVPTGESFYIDFARRLCTCGPSGNITCASRCPTVPATCTTMGSPMADGCPQCVCYDEDELPVPAGAVTARGTQVCTCPPQGGQLQCGSSKSKE
;
A
#
# COMPACT_ATOMS: atom_id res chain seq x y z
N MET A 1 13.50 -25.24 46.57
CA MET A 1 13.35 -25.69 45.16
C MET A 1 11.89 -26.09 45.02
N SER A 2 11.02 -25.57 44.14
CA SER A 2 11.26 -25.28 42.73
C SER A 2 10.04 -24.59 42.08
N LEU A 3 9.37 -23.64 42.76
CA LEU A 3 8.28 -22.86 42.15
C LEU A 3 8.80 -21.86 41.09
N ALA A 4 9.99 -21.29 41.31
CA ALA A 4 10.64 -20.39 40.36
C ALA A 4 11.04 -21.07 39.03
N ARG A 5 11.40 -22.37 39.06
CA ARG A 5 11.78 -23.10 37.83
C ARG A 5 10.57 -23.42 36.95
N ALA A 6 9.40 -23.68 37.55
CA ALA A 6 8.18 -23.94 36.80
C ALA A 6 7.68 -22.68 36.06
N LEU A 7 7.81 -21.50 36.68
CA LEU A 7 7.45 -20.23 36.07
C LEU A 7 8.37 -19.85 34.89
N CYS A 8 9.68 -20.14 34.99
CA CYS A 8 10.62 -19.93 33.88
C CYS A 8 10.34 -20.82 32.67
N LEU A 9 9.93 -22.07 32.86
CA LEU A 9 9.60 -22.99 31.76
C LEU A 9 8.35 -22.54 31.00
N TRP A 10 7.34 -22.02 31.70
CA TRP A 10 6.14 -21.46 31.08
C TRP A 10 6.41 -20.16 30.31
N LEU A 11 7.20 -19.23 30.87
CA LEU A 11 7.61 -18.02 30.14
C LEU A 11 8.45 -18.35 28.91
N SER A 12 9.29 -19.39 28.97
CA SER A 12 10.15 -19.82 27.86
C SER A 12 9.36 -20.42 26.70
N CYS A 13 8.25 -21.13 26.96
CA CYS A 13 7.34 -21.60 25.91
C CYS A 13 6.54 -20.46 25.24
N LEU A 14 6.21 -19.39 25.97
CA LEU A 14 5.58 -18.19 25.40
C LEU A 14 6.56 -17.36 24.54
N LEU A 15 7.87 -17.50 24.78
CA LEU A 15 8.93 -16.81 24.04
C LEU A 15 9.44 -17.59 22.81
N LEU A 16 9.19 -18.90 22.71
CA LEU A 16 9.42 -19.67 21.48
C LEU A 16 8.26 -19.42 20.52
N GLY A 17 8.44 -18.32 19.78
CA GLY A 17 7.52 -17.70 18.85
C GLY A 17 6.60 -18.63 18.09
N SER A 18 5.35 -18.20 18.03
CA SER A 18 4.32 -18.60 17.09
C SER A 18 4.75 -18.32 15.64
N SER A 19 5.76 -19.03 15.12
CA SER A 19 6.04 -19.04 13.69
C SER A 19 4.99 -19.93 13.04
N ALA A 20 4.03 -19.32 12.33
CA ALA A 20 3.11 -20.06 11.48
C ALA A 20 3.91 -21.01 10.56
N PRO A 21 3.44 -22.24 10.32
CA PRO A 21 4.14 -23.17 9.44
C PRO A 21 4.32 -22.53 8.06
N LYS A 22 5.56 -22.51 7.57
CA LYS A 22 5.85 -21.99 6.23
C LYS A 22 5.15 -22.86 5.18
N PRO A 23 4.49 -22.26 4.17
CA PRO A 23 3.91 -23.02 3.07
C PRO A 23 4.96 -23.90 2.40
N LEU A 24 4.60 -25.15 2.11
CA LEU A 24 5.44 -26.09 1.37
C LEU A 24 5.24 -25.87 -0.14
N GLY A 25 6.33 -25.84 -0.90
CA GLY A 25 6.30 -25.71 -2.36
C GLY A 25 7.69 -25.48 -2.97
N PRO A 26 7.80 -25.43 -4.31
CA PRO A 26 9.02 -25.03 -4.98
C PRO A 26 9.22 -23.52 -4.91
N SER A 27 10.48 -23.09 -4.85
CA SER A 27 10.83 -21.67 -5.03
C SER A 27 10.37 -21.19 -6.41
N CYS A 28 9.89 -19.95 -6.47
CA CYS A 28 9.47 -19.31 -7.70
C CYS A 28 10.67 -18.65 -8.39
N PRO A 29 10.89 -18.86 -9.70
CA PRO A 29 11.86 -18.06 -10.44
C PRO A 29 11.37 -16.62 -10.53
N CYS A 30 12.27 -15.65 -10.30
CA CYS A 30 11.95 -14.24 -10.50
C CYS A 30 11.71 -13.98 -12.00
N PRO A 31 10.58 -13.39 -12.39
CA PRO A 31 10.36 -12.96 -13.76
C PRO A 31 11.43 -11.93 -14.16
N GLY A 32 11.89 -11.98 -15.40
CA GLY A 32 12.96 -11.06 -15.85
C GLY A 32 12.64 -9.58 -15.66
N TYR A 33 11.37 -9.18 -15.75
CA TYR A 33 10.93 -7.80 -15.51
C TYR A 33 10.90 -7.39 -14.02
N LEU A 34 11.04 -8.34 -13.09
CA LEU A 34 11.11 -8.12 -11.63
C LEU A 34 12.47 -8.48 -11.04
N GLN A 35 13.48 -8.81 -11.87
CA GLN A 35 14.75 -9.32 -11.38
C GLN A 35 15.42 -8.32 -10.43
N SER A 36 15.48 -7.04 -10.80
CA SER A 36 16.04 -6.00 -9.95
C SER A 36 15.27 -5.83 -8.64
N ASP A 37 13.94 -5.93 -8.65
CA ASP A 37 13.13 -5.84 -7.44
C ASP A 37 13.39 -7.03 -6.51
N CYS A 38 13.46 -8.24 -7.05
CA CYS A 38 13.85 -9.44 -6.31
C CYS A 38 15.23 -9.27 -5.65
N ASP A 39 16.22 -8.82 -6.42
CA ASP A 39 17.60 -8.68 -5.95
C ASP A 39 17.69 -7.64 -4.83
N MET A 40 17.05 -6.47 -4.99
CA MET A 40 16.99 -5.42 -3.96
C MET A 40 16.35 -5.90 -2.64
N GLN A 41 15.45 -6.88 -2.72
CA GLN A 41 14.74 -7.45 -1.58
C GLN A 41 15.46 -8.66 -0.97
N GLY A 42 16.67 -8.98 -1.44
CA GLY A 42 17.51 -10.05 -0.91
C GLY A 42 17.37 -11.39 -1.63
N PHE A 43 16.65 -11.45 -2.74
CA PHE A 43 16.48 -12.67 -3.56
C PHE A 43 17.49 -12.74 -4.72
N ALA A 44 18.76 -12.41 -4.45
CA ALA A 44 19.84 -12.32 -5.45
C ALA A 44 20.15 -13.63 -6.20
N SER A 45 19.60 -14.77 -5.77
CA SER A 45 19.69 -16.03 -6.51
C SER A 45 18.72 -16.11 -7.70
N GLY A 46 17.88 -15.09 -7.89
CA GLY A 46 16.80 -15.09 -8.88
C GLY A 46 15.65 -16.03 -8.51
N THR A 47 15.55 -16.46 -7.25
CA THR A 47 14.45 -17.31 -6.77
C THR A 47 13.88 -16.79 -5.44
N VAL A 48 12.55 -16.83 -5.33
CA VAL A 48 11.81 -16.45 -4.12
C VAL A 48 11.28 -17.73 -3.46
N PRO A 49 11.59 -18.01 -2.19
CA PRO A 49 11.07 -19.18 -1.50
C PRO A 49 9.55 -19.15 -1.39
N THR A 50 8.90 -20.31 -1.39
CA THR A 50 7.45 -20.41 -1.26
C THR A 50 6.97 -19.76 0.05
N GLY A 51 5.91 -18.95 -0.07
CA GLY A 51 5.34 -18.20 1.04
C GLY A 51 6.04 -16.88 1.36
N GLU A 52 7.24 -16.64 0.83
CA GLU A 52 7.91 -15.35 0.95
C GLU A 52 7.28 -14.32 0.00
N SER A 53 7.39 -13.06 0.38
CA SER A 53 6.82 -11.93 -0.36
C SER A 53 7.81 -10.78 -0.46
N PHE A 54 7.65 -9.98 -1.50
CA PHE A 54 8.47 -8.80 -1.76
C PHE A 54 7.64 -7.67 -2.34
N TYR A 55 8.07 -6.45 -2.06
CA TYR A 55 7.44 -5.24 -2.55
C TYR A 55 8.06 -4.80 -3.86
N ILE A 56 7.23 -4.28 -4.76
CA ILE A 56 7.62 -3.60 -6.00
C ILE A 56 6.90 -2.26 -6.09
N ASP A 57 7.22 -1.45 -7.11
CA ASP A 57 6.52 -0.20 -7.40
C ASP A 57 6.46 0.75 -6.19
N PHE A 58 7.58 0.97 -5.48
CA PHE A 58 7.65 1.76 -4.23
C PHE A 58 6.69 1.27 -3.14
N ALA A 59 6.64 -0.05 -2.91
CA ALA A 59 5.76 -0.70 -1.93
C ALA A 59 4.25 -0.59 -2.20
N ARG A 60 3.86 -0.16 -3.40
CA ARG A 60 2.45 -0.12 -3.83
C ARG A 60 1.92 -1.46 -4.29
N ARG A 61 2.81 -2.43 -4.56
CA ARG A 61 2.44 -3.79 -4.91
C ARG A 61 3.21 -4.79 -4.07
N LEU A 62 2.51 -5.83 -3.64
CA LEU A 62 3.07 -6.97 -2.91
C LEU A 62 3.00 -8.19 -3.81
N CYS A 63 4.16 -8.78 -4.08
CA CYS A 63 4.32 -10.01 -4.83
C CYS A 63 4.61 -11.16 -3.88
N THR A 64 3.95 -12.30 -4.07
CA THR A 64 4.12 -13.49 -3.21
C THR A 64 4.40 -14.71 -4.07
N CYS A 65 5.38 -15.52 -3.65
CA CYS A 65 5.62 -16.83 -4.25
C CYS A 65 4.59 -17.84 -3.73
N GLY A 66 3.71 -18.29 -4.61
CA GLY A 66 2.66 -19.26 -4.28
C GLY A 66 3.17 -20.71 -4.27
N PRO A 67 2.43 -21.66 -3.64
CA PRO A 67 2.77 -23.08 -3.62
C PRO A 67 2.87 -23.75 -5.00
N SER A 68 2.26 -23.15 -6.02
CA SER A 68 2.32 -23.59 -7.42
C SER A 68 3.60 -23.16 -8.15
N GLY A 69 4.53 -22.47 -7.49
CA GLY A 69 5.80 -22.04 -8.09
C GLY A 69 5.69 -20.80 -8.97
N ASN A 70 4.59 -20.06 -8.90
CA ASN A 70 4.41 -18.78 -9.58
C ASN A 70 4.36 -17.62 -8.59
N ILE A 71 4.86 -16.46 -9.03
CA ILE A 71 4.71 -15.20 -8.32
C ILE A 71 3.39 -14.55 -8.73
N THR A 72 2.61 -14.09 -7.75
CA THR A 72 1.40 -13.29 -7.96
C THR A 72 1.54 -11.97 -7.23
N CYS A 73 1.23 -10.87 -7.91
CA CYS A 73 1.34 -9.53 -7.37
C CYS A 73 -0.04 -8.89 -7.23
N ALA A 74 -0.28 -8.25 -6.09
CA ALA A 74 -1.51 -7.51 -5.82
C ALA A 74 -1.20 -6.05 -5.45
N SER A 75 -2.05 -5.13 -5.89
CA SER A 75 -2.01 -3.74 -5.44
C SER A 75 -2.29 -3.66 -3.94
N ARG A 76 -1.50 -2.85 -3.23
CA ARG A 76 -1.72 -2.44 -1.85
C ARG A 76 -2.42 -1.08 -1.78
N CYS A 77 -2.50 -0.38 -2.90
CA CYS A 77 -3.24 0.87 -3.00
C CYS A 77 -4.75 0.62 -3.03
N PRO A 78 -5.55 1.54 -2.45
CA PRO A 78 -6.99 1.56 -2.64
C PRO A 78 -7.36 1.58 -4.13
N THR A 79 -8.46 0.91 -4.48
CA THR A 79 -8.98 0.95 -5.85
C THR A 79 -9.54 2.34 -6.14
N VAL A 80 -9.09 2.94 -7.24
CA VAL A 80 -9.67 4.20 -7.74
C VAL A 80 -11.00 3.89 -8.43
N PRO A 81 -12.09 4.61 -8.12
CA PRO A 81 -13.38 4.41 -8.79
C PRO A 81 -13.28 4.62 -10.30
N ALA A 82 -13.98 3.80 -11.09
CA ALA A 82 -14.02 3.92 -12.55
C ALA A 82 -14.65 5.25 -13.03
N THR A 83 -15.43 5.91 -12.17
CA THR A 83 -15.99 7.24 -12.43
C THR A 83 -14.97 8.36 -12.29
N CYS A 84 -13.75 8.08 -11.81
CA CYS A 84 -12.74 9.09 -11.61
C CYS A 84 -12.29 9.70 -12.93
N THR A 85 -12.35 11.02 -13.01
CA THR A 85 -12.01 11.80 -14.20
C THR A 85 -10.56 12.27 -14.20
N THR A 86 -9.93 12.35 -13.02
CA THR A 86 -8.56 12.82 -12.87
C THR A 86 -7.88 12.13 -11.69
N MET A 87 -6.73 11.50 -11.96
CA MET A 87 -5.94 10.78 -10.97
C MET A 87 -4.68 11.55 -10.61
N GLY A 88 -4.32 11.51 -9.33
CA GLY A 88 -3.06 12.04 -8.82
C GLY A 88 -2.56 11.20 -7.65
N SER A 89 -1.42 11.57 -7.07
CA SER A 89 -0.87 10.93 -5.87
C SER A 89 -0.68 11.99 -4.78
N PRO A 90 -1.78 12.47 -4.16
CA PRO A 90 -1.70 13.55 -3.16
C PRO A 90 -1.00 13.15 -1.87
N MET A 91 -0.85 11.84 -1.61
CA MET A 91 -0.18 11.30 -0.44
C MET A 91 1.23 10.80 -0.78
N ALA A 92 2.12 10.85 0.20
CA ALA A 92 3.49 10.34 0.09
C ALA A 92 3.59 8.80 -0.07
N ASP A 93 2.47 8.09 0.05
CA ASP A 93 2.39 6.64 -0.21
C ASP A 93 2.46 6.29 -1.71
N GLY A 94 2.39 7.30 -2.59
CA GLY A 94 2.45 7.14 -4.04
C GLY A 94 1.24 6.41 -4.63
N CYS A 95 0.18 6.21 -3.83
CA CYS A 95 -1.02 5.54 -4.29
C CYS A 95 -1.88 6.49 -5.12
N PRO A 96 -2.36 6.04 -6.30
CA PRO A 96 -3.24 6.85 -7.12
C PRO A 96 -4.56 7.07 -6.39
N GLN A 97 -5.03 8.31 -6.40
CA GLN A 97 -6.32 8.72 -5.85
C GLN A 97 -7.03 9.63 -6.84
N CYS A 98 -8.34 9.71 -6.68
CA CYS A 98 -9.12 10.69 -7.43
C CYS A 98 -8.90 12.08 -6.85
N VAL A 99 -8.53 13.04 -7.71
CA VAL A 99 -8.15 14.39 -7.28
C VAL A 99 -8.71 15.46 -8.20
N CYS A 100 -8.71 16.69 -7.69
CA CYS A 100 -8.71 17.90 -8.49
C CYS A 100 -7.32 18.54 -8.44
N TYR A 101 -7.06 19.46 -9.36
CA TYR A 101 -5.91 20.35 -9.27
C TYR A 101 -6.39 21.77 -9.05
N ASP A 102 -5.70 22.50 -8.18
CA ASP A 102 -5.89 23.94 -8.03
C ASP A 102 -4.97 24.73 -8.99
N GLU A 103 -4.99 26.06 -8.89
CA GLU A 103 -4.23 26.95 -9.78
C GLU A 103 -2.72 26.82 -9.64
N ASP A 104 -2.24 26.30 -8.49
CA ASP A 104 -0.82 26.03 -8.25
C ASP A 104 -0.44 24.60 -8.64
N GLU A 105 -1.33 23.89 -9.35
CA GLU A 105 -1.23 22.47 -9.71
C GLU A 105 -1.04 21.55 -8.49
N LEU A 106 -1.51 21.98 -7.32
CA LEU A 106 -1.50 21.13 -6.12
C LEU A 106 -2.73 20.21 -6.13
N PRO A 107 -2.53 18.90 -5.85
CA PRO A 107 -3.62 17.94 -5.87
C PRO A 107 -4.51 18.08 -4.62
N VAL A 108 -5.81 18.21 -4.85
CA VAL A 108 -6.85 18.25 -3.82
C VAL A 108 -7.63 16.93 -3.86
N PRO A 109 -7.71 16.15 -2.76
CA PRO A 109 -8.46 14.89 -2.75
C PRO A 109 -9.93 15.06 -3.15
N ALA A 110 -10.48 14.10 -3.90
CA ALA A 110 -11.90 14.07 -4.24
C ALA A 110 -12.79 14.11 -2.98
N GLY A 111 -13.84 14.92 -3.03
CA GLY A 111 -14.74 15.17 -1.90
C GLY A 111 -14.19 16.16 -0.85
N ALA A 112 -12.95 16.63 -0.98
CA ALA A 112 -12.40 17.61 -0.05
C ALA A 112 -13.01 19.00 -0.27
N VAL A 113 -13.16 19.73 0.83
CA VAL A 113 -13.51 21.15 0.85
C VAL A 113 -12.29 21.92 1.32
N THR A 114 -11.86 22.91 0.53
CA THR A 114 -10.71 23.76 0.80
C THR A 114 -11.09 25.23 0.72
N ALA A 115 -10.46 26.05 1.56
CA ALA A 115 -10.62 27.50 1.53
C ALA A 115 -9.52 28.12 0.67
N ARG A 116 -9.90 28.97 -0.28
CA ARG A 116 -9.00 29.68 -1.19
C ARG A 116 -9.33 31.16 -1.14
N GLY A 117 -8.56 31.92 -0.35
CA GLY A 117 -8.87 33.32 -0.06
C GLY A 117 -10.25 33.47 0.59
N THR A 118 -11.17 34.15 -0.09
CA THR A 118 -12.57 34.34 0.35
C THR A 118 -13.55 33.33 -0.25
N GLN A 119 -13.08 32.37 -1.04
CA GLN A 119 -13.90 31.37 -1.68
C GLN A 119 -13.78 30.02 -0.97
N VAL A 120 -14.90 29.29 -0.96
CA VAL A 120 -14.92 27.88 -0.55
C VAL A 120 -14.97 27.04 -1.82
N CYS A 121 -14.01 26.14 -1.94
CA CYS A 121 -13.87 25.27 -3.08
C CYS A 121 -14.11 23.82 -2.67
N THR A 122 -14.83 23.08 -3.50
CA THR A 122 -15.09 21.65 -3.29
C THR A 122 -14.55 20.88 -4.49
N CYS A 123 -13.81 19.81 -4.22
CA CYS A 123 -13.45 18.85 -5.26
C CYS A 123 -14.57 17.81 -5.39
N PRO A 124 -15.18 17.64 -6.59
CA PRO A 124 -16.22 16.63 -6.78
C PRO A 124 -15.72 15.20 -6.44
N PRO A 125 -16.62 14.26 -6.05
CA PRO A 125 -16.24 12.87 -5.77
C PRO A 125 -15.57 12.16 -6.95
N GLN A 126 -15.88 12.56 -8.18
CA GLN A 126 -15.27 12.07 -9.41
C GLN A 126 -13.94 12.77 -9.78
N GLY A 127 -13.42 13.66 -8.93
CA GLY A 127 -12.26 14.49 -9.21
C GLY A 127 -12.50 15.49 -10.34
N GLY A 128 -11.41 15.94 -10.96
CA GLY A 128 -11.43 16.81 -12.12
C GLY A 128 -11.24 18.28 -11.75
N GLN A 129 -12.18 19.13 -12.12
CA GLN A 129 -12.05 20.57 -11.89
C GLN A 129 -12.55 20.96 -10.49
N LEU A 130 -11.74 21.72 -9.77
CA LEU A 130 -12.09 22.28 -8.48
C LEU A 130 -13.24 23.30 -8.63
N GLN A 131 -14.30 23.16 -7.84
CA GLN A 131 -15.50 24.01 -7.93
C GLN A 131 -15.49 25.04 -6.80
N CYS A 132 -15.25 26.31 -7.13
CA CYS A 132 -15.17 27.40 -6.16
C CYS A 132 -16.42 28.28 -6.20
N GLY A 133 -17.04 28.48 -5.04
CA GLY A 133 -18.15 29.41 -4.85
C GLY A 133 -17.78 30.51 -3.87
N SER A 134 -18.30 31.71 -4.09
CA SER A 134 -18.24 32.78 -3.08
C SER A 134 -19.00 32.30 -1.83
N SER A 135 -18.38 32.37 -0.65
CA SER A 135 -19.12 32.20 0.60
C SER A 135 -20.06 33.38 0.75
N LYS A 136 -21.29 33.30 0.22
CA LYS A 136 -22.37 34.11 0.78
C LYS A 136 -22.68 33.51 2.14
N SER A 137 -22.00 34.02 3.16
CA SER A 137 -22.50 33.97 4.52
C SER A 137 -23.98 34.32 4.47
N LYS A 138 -24.82 33.35 4.81
CA LYS A 138 -26.24 33.59 5.01
C LYS A 138 -26.30 34.47 6.26
N GLU A 139 -26.63 35.75 6.03
CA GLU A 139 -26.92 36.77 7.04
C GLU A 139 -27.97 36.28 8.04
#